data_AF-A0A8C6TH92-F1
#
_entry.id   AF-A0A8C6TH92-F1
#
_cell.length_a   1.000
_cell.length_b   1.000
_cell.length_c   1.000
_cell.angle_alpha   90.00
_cell.angle_beta   90.00
_cell.angle_gamma   90.00
#
_symmetry.space_group_name_H-M   'P 1'
#
loop_
_entity.id
_entity.type
_entity.pdbx_description
1 polymer ?
#
loop_
_entity_poly.entity_id
_entity_poly.type
_entity_poly.pdbx_seq_one_letter_code
_entity_poly.pdbx_strand_id
1 'polypeptide(L)'
;NVAFIFCLSLIEFTVSETALLYNSAVSSNGDQEWVATVIAHELAHMWFGNLVTTRWWNDLWLNEGFATYVSYLGANDAEPTWNMVSFDALASSHPLSSKEDEILRPEQINALFDAITYSKGAAVLRMLSEFITEKVFSKGLHTYLDTFKYKNTVYKDLWNHLQMVSDSIK
;
A
#
# COMPACT_ATOMS: atom_id res chain seq x y z
N ASN A 1 2.02 -13.05 -23.28
CA ASN A 1 2.31 -13.19 -21.83
C ASN A 1 3.79 -13.19 -21.44
N VAL A 2 4.74 -12.90 -22.34
CA VAL A 2 6.18 -12.74 -22.00
C VAL A 2 6.53 -11.29 -21.65
N ALA A 3 5.57 -10.36 -21.77
CA ALA A 3 5.80 -8.92 -21.56
C ALA A 3 5.93 -8.52 -20.07
N PHE A 4 5.33 -9.26 -19.13
CA PHE A 4 5.40 -8.95 -17.70
C PHE A 4 6.76 -9.27 -17.06
N ILE A 5 7.52 -10.21 -17.64
CA ILE A 5 8.83 -10.62 -17.10
C ILE A 5 9.92 -9.58 -17.42
N PHE A 6 9.76 -8.78 -18.48
CA PHE A 6 10.80 -7.83 -18.92
C PHE A 6 10.84 -6.51 -18.15
N CYS A 7 9.81 -6.14 -17.39
CA CYS A 7 9.81 -4.86 -16.67
C CYS A 7 10.55 -4.90 -15.32
N LEU A 8 10.97 -6.09 -14.86
CA LEU A 8 11.66 -6.32 -13.58
C LEU A 8 13.18 -6.09 -13.61
N SER A 9 13.79 -5.85 -14.77
CA SER A 9 15.26 -5.85 -14.91
C SER A 9 15.99 -4.65 -14.29
N LEU A 10 15.28 -3.72 -13.62
CA LEU A 10 15.86 -2.54 -12.96
C LEU A 10 15.31 -2.31 -11.54
N ILE A 11 14.45 -3.20 -11.04
CA ILE A 11 13.83 -3.08 -9.71
C ILE A 11 14.23 -4.31 -8.91
N GLU A 12 15.02 -4.11 -7.85
CA GLU A 12 15.43 -5.17 -6.93
C GLU A 12 14.50 -5.18 -5.70
N PHE A 13 13.76 -6.27 -5.51
CA PHE A 13 13.06 -6.59 -4.25
C PHE A 13 13.20 -8.09 -3.97
N THR A 14 13.21 -8.47 -2.69
CA THR A 14 13.46 -9.86 -2.26
C THR A 14 12.20 -10.44 -1.64
N VAL A 15 11.71 -11.54 -2.18
CA VAL A 15 10.55 -12.29 -1.68
C VAL A 15 10.91 -13.76 -1.46
N SER A 16 10.17 -14.45 -0.59
CA SER A 16 10.33 -15.90 -0.43
C SER A 16 9.92 -16.64 -1.70
N GLU A 17 10.47 -17.84 -1.92
CA GLU A 17 10.12 -18.65 -3.11
C GLU A 17 8.61 -18.88 -3.24
N THR A 18 7.93 -19.14 -2.12
CA THR A 18 6.48 -19.33 -2.03
C THR A 18 5.66 -18.10 -2.41
N ALA A 19 6.26 -16.91 -2.38
CA ALA A 19 5.62 -15.65 -2.70
C ALA A 19 5.88 -15.17 -4.14
N LEU A 20 6.65 -15.94 -4.93
CA LEU A 20 6.99 -15.60 -6.31
C LEU A 20 6.75 -16.74 -7.30
N LEU A 21 7.04 -17.98 -6.90
CA LEU A 21 6.98 -19.13 -7.79
C LEU A 21 5.57 -19.74 -7.78
N TYR A 22 4.94 -19.80 -8.94
CA TYR A 22 3.67 -20.47 -9.16
C TYR A 22 3.82 -21.58 -10.21
N ASN A 23 3.22 -22.74 -9.94
CA ASN A 23 3.16 -23.85 -10.89
C ASN A 23 1.73 -24.38 -11.01
N SER A 24 1.10 -24.13 -12.16
CA SER A 24 -0.28 -24.55 -12.44
C SER A 24 -0.60 -26.05 -12.28
N ALA A 25 0.41 -26.93 -12.26
CA ALA A 25 0.22 -28.37 -12.08
C ALA A 25 0.11 -28.79 -10.60
N VAL A 26 0.59 -27.97 -9.66
CA VAL A 26 0.71 -28.34 -8.23
C VAL A 26 0.27 -27.25 -7.26
N SER A 27 0.28 -25.98 -7.67
CA SER A 27 -0.12 -24.83 -6.86
C SER A 27 -1.63 -24.64 -6.91
N SER A 28 -2.21 -24.23 -5.79
CA SER A 28 -3.62 -23.93 -5.65
C SER A 28 -3.97 -22.55 -6.23
N ASN A 29 -5.26 -22.27 -6.43
CA ASN A 29 -5.73 -20.93 -6.79
C ASN A 29 -5.36 -19.89 -5.71
N GLY A 30 -5.39 -20.29 -4.44
CA GLY A 30 -4.96 -19.43 -3.33
C GLY A 30 -3.48 -19.05 -3.41
N ASP A 31 -2.62 -19.97 -3.87
CA ASP A 31 -1.21 -19.67 -4.10
C ASP A 31 -1.03 -18.67 -5.26
N GLN A 32 -1.86 -18.78 -6.30
CA GLN A 32 -1.85 -17.84 -7.43
C GLN A 32 -2.27 -16.44 -6.98
N GLU A 33 -3.35 -16.35 -6.20
CA GLU A 33 -3.84 -15.10 -5.59
C GLU A 33 -2.80 -14.47 -4.68
N TRP A 34 -2.14 -15.29 -3.84
CA TRP A 34 -1.08 -14.85 -2.94
C TRP A 34 0.11 -14.26 -3.71
N VAL A 35 0.64 -14.98 -4.70
CA VAL A 35 1.78 -14.51 -5.51
C VAL A 35 1.44 -13.21 -6.22
N ALA A 36 0.25 -13.11 -6.84
CA ALA A 36 -0.18 -11.90 -7.53
C ALA A 36 -0.29 -10.70 -6.57
N THR A 37 -0.86 -10.92 -5.39
CA THR A 37 -1.02 -9.88 -4.36
C THR A 37 0.32 -9.42 -3.81
N VAL A 38 1.25 -10.33 -3.52
CA VAL A 38 2.60 -9.97 -3.04
C VAL A 38 3.36 -9.18 -4.10
N ILE A 39 3.37 -9.62 -5.35
CA ILE A 39 4.04 -8.88 -6.43
C ILE A 39 3.45 -7.47 -6.56
N ALA A 40 2.12 -7.34 -6.53
CA ALA A 40 1.47 -6.04 -6.61
C ALA A 40 1.79 -5.13 -5.40
N HIS A 41 1.92 -5.71 -4.20
CA HIS A 41 2.33 -5.01 -2.97
C HIS A 41 3.75 -4.45 -3.07
N GLU A 42 4.71 -5.29 -3.45
CA GLU A 42 6.11 -4.88 -3.59
C GLU A 42 6.31 -3.86 -4.73
N LEU A 43 5.54 -3.99 -5.82
CA LEU A 43 5.53 -2.98 -6.87
C LEU A 43 4.93 -1.65 -6.41
N ALA A 44 3.89 -1.67 -5.58
CA ALA A 44 3.31 -0.44 -5.03
C ALA A 44 4.32 0.32 -4.14
N HIS A 45 5.20 -0.39 -3.44
CA HIS A 45 6.27 0.22 -2.64
C HIS A 45 7.26 1.06 -3.47
N MET A 46 7.35 0.83 -4.78
CA MET A 46 8.17 1.66 -5.67
C MET A 46 7.75 3.14 -5.65
N TRP A 47 6.47 3.41 -5.41
CA TRP A 47 5.96 4.76 -5.20
C TRP A 47 5.79 5.08 -3.71
N PHE A 48 5.16 4.18 -2.94
CA PHE A 48 4.82 4.40 -1.54
C PHE A 48 5.79 3.66 -0.61
N GLY A 49 6.84 4.35 -0.17
CA GLY A 49 7.92 3.78 0.64
C GLY A 49 9.29 4.07 0.03
N ASN A 50 9.46 3.90 -1.28
CA ASN A 50 10.72 4.17 -1.98
C ASN A 50 10.80 5.59 -2.55
N LEU A 51 9.85 5.96 -3.44
CA LEU A 51 9.85 7.30 -4.04
C LEU A 51 9.49 8.39 -3.03
N VAL A 52 8.47 8.14 -2.20
CA VAL A 52 8.11 8.98 -1.07
C VAL A 52 8.11 8.10 0.17
N THR A 53 8.92 8.46 1.16
CA THR A 53 9.10 7.66 2.37
C THR A 53 8.48 8.37 3.56
N THR A 54 7.92 7.64 4.50
CA THR A 54 7.55 8.21 5.80
C THR A 54 8.76 8.82 6.51
N ARG A 55 8.54 9.89 7.28
CA ARG A 55 9.60 10.54 8.05
C ARG A 55 10.07 9.69 9.22
N TRP A 56 9.15 8.96 9.83
CA TRP A 56 9.43 8.09 10.97
C TRP A 56 8.45 6.91 11.00
N TRP A 57 8.82 5.88 11.77
CA TRP A 57 8.11 4.61 11.84
C TRP A 57 6.69 4.73 12.40
N ASN A 58 6.39 5.76 13.18
CA ASN A 58 5.05 6.01 13.70
C ASN A 58 3.99 6.19 12.59
N ASP A 59 4.40 6.52 11.36
CA ASP A 59 3.53 6.64 10.19
C ASP A 59 3.70 5.47 9.20
N LEU A 60 4.25 4.32 9.62
CA LEU A 60 4.51 3.15 8.76
C LEU A 60 3.28 2.71 7.94
N TRP A 61 2.08 2.88 8.47
CA TRP A 61 0.83 2.57 7.76
C TRP A 61 0.67 3.32 6.43
N LEU A 62 1.33 4.47 6.27
CA LEU A 62 1.33 5.22 5.01
C LEU A 62 2.11 4.50 3.90
N ASN A 63 3.08 3.64 4.25
CA ASN A 63 3.75 2.81 3.27
C ASN A 63 2.97 1.50 3.11
N GLU A 64 2.81 0.75 4.20
CA GLU A 64 2.25 -0.60 4.19
C GLU A 64 0.75 -0.63 3.85
N GLY A 65 -0.02 0.32 4.38
CA GLY A 65 -1.44 0.43 4.09
C GLY A 65 -1.71 0.83 2.63
N PHE A 66 -0.87 1.68 2.04
CA PHE A 66 -0.96 2.02 0.62
C PHE A 66 -0.57 0.85 -0.26
N ALA A 67 0.54 0.17 0.03
CA ALA A 67 0.95 -1.00 -0.72
C ALA A 67 -0.11 -2.10 -0.66
N THR A 68 -0.71 -2.32 0.52
CA THR A 68 -1.82 -3.26 0.71
C THR A 68 -3.08 -2.82 -0.07
N TYR A 69 -3.45 -1.55 -0.04
CA TYR A 69 -4.62 -1.07 -0.78
C TYR A 69 -4.44 -1.22 -2.29
N VAL A 70 -3.29 -0.80 -2.82
CA VAL A 70 -2.98 -0.86 -4.25
C VAL A 70 -2.76 -2.30 -4.71
N SER A 71 -2.24 -3.20 -3.86
CA SER A 71 -2.04 -4.60 -4.23
C SER A 71 -3.36 -5.28 -4.57
N TYR A 72 -4.42 -5.03 -3.80
CA TYR A 72 -5.76 -5.55 -4.12
C TYR A 72 -6.32 -4.96 -5.41
N LEU A 73 -6.10 -3.67 -5.68
CA LEU A 73 -6.52 -3.06 -6.94
C LEU A 73 -5.76 -3.66 -8.13
N GLY A 74 -4.44 -3.82 -8.02
CA GLY A 74 -3.59 -4.39 -9.06
C GLY A 74 -3.90 -5.87 -9.32
N ALA A 75 -4.10 -6.67 -8.26
CA ALA A 75 -4.50 -8.06 -8.38
C ALA A 75 -5.89 -8.19 -9.01
N ASN A 76 -6.85 -7.34 -8.63
CA ASN A 76 -8.19 -7.32 -9.22
C ASN A 76 -8.17 -6.82 -10.68
N ASP A 77 -7.27 -5.92 -11.07
CA ASP A 77 -7.10 -5.49 -12.47
C ASP A 77 -6.50 -6.61 -13.33
N ALA A 78 -5.50 -7.32 -12.79
CA ALA A 78 -4.88 -8.46 -13.46
C ALA A 78 -5.84 -9.64 -13.61
N GLU A 79 -6.65 -9.93 -12.58
CA GLU A 79 -7.57 -11.06 -12.52
C GLU A 79 -8.95 -10.65 -11.96
N PRO A 80 -9.81 -9.97 -12.76
CA PRO A 80 -11.08 -9.39 -12.29
C PRO A 80 -12.09 -10.41 -11.75
N THR A 81 -11.92 -11.69 -12.08
CA THR A 81 -12.83 -12.76 -11.65
C THR A 81 -12.64 -13.17 -10.18
N TRP A 82 -11.53 -12.78 -9.55
CA TRP A 82 -11.19 -13.19 -8.18
C TRP A 82 -11.96 -12.42 -7.09
N ASN A 83 -12.55 -11.27 -7.41
CA ASN A 83 -13.31 -10.44 -6.44
C ASN A 83 -12.52 -10.12 -5.16
N MET A 84 -11.25 -9.76 -5.30
CA MET A 84 -10.28 -9.60 -4.19
C MET A 84 -10.58 -8.44 -3.21
N VAL A 85 -11.63 -7.64 -3.44
CA VAL A 85 -11.88 -6.37 -2.75
C VAL A 85 -12.67 -6.56 -1.44
N SER A 86 -12.14 -7.33 -0.50
CA SER A 86 -12.71 -7.52 0.84
C SER A 86 -11.77 -6.99 1.92
N PHE A 87 -12.14 -5.89 2.60
CA PHE A 87 -11.39 -5.35 3.74
C PHE A 87 -12.20 -5.58 5.01
N ASP A 88 -11.64 -6.33 5.96
CA ASP A 88 -12.25 -6.56 7.26
C ASP A 88 -11.50 -5.78 8.35
N ALA A 89 -12.24 -5.21 9.31
CA ALA A 89 -11.70 -4.43 10.41
C ALA A 89 -11.64 -5.28 11.68
N LEU A 90 -10.43 -5.61 12.13
CA LEU A 90 -10.22 -6.37 13.38
C LEU A 90 -10.66 -5.58 14.62
N ALA A 91 -11.36 -6.25 15.54
CA ALA A 91 -11.93 -5.66 16.76
C ALA A 91 -10.87 -5.31 17.84
N SER A 92 -9.70 -5.96 17.84
CA SER A 92 -8.53 -5.51 18.62
C SER A 92 -7.76 -4.50 17.79
N SER A 93 -7.71 -3.24 18.20
CA SER A 93 -7.11 -2.18 17.40
C SER A 93 -6.25 -1.21 18.22
N HIS A 94 -5.24 -0.64 17.59
CA HIS A 94 -4.53 0.56 18.03
C HIS A 94 -4.67 1.68 16.98
N PRO A 95 -4.34 2.95 17.32
CA PRO A 95 -4.27 4.03 16.34
C PRO A 95 -3.28 3.73 15.21
N LEU A 96 -3.58 4.16 13.98
CA LEU A 96 -2.69 3.96 12.82
C LEU A 96 -1.38 4.76 12.94
N SER A 97 -1.46 5.96 13.54
CA SER A 97 -0.29 6.77 13.89
C SER A 97 -0.21 6.97 15.40
N SER A 98 1.00 6.83 15.94
CA SER A 98 1.39 7.22 17.30
C SER A 98 2.27 8.47 17.28
N LYS A 99 2.68 8.98 18.44
CA LYS A 99 3.66 10.07 18.47
C LYS A 99 5.05 9.54 18.18
N GLU A 100 5.90 10.36 17.56
CA GLU A 100 7.27 9.96 17.21
C GLU A 100 8.11 9.59 18.45
N ASP A 101 7.91 10.29 19.56
CA ASP A 101 8.59 10.05 20.83
C ASP A 101 8.12 8.78 21.57
N GLU A 102 7.04 8.15 21.10
CA GLU A 102 6.56 6.86 21.60
C GLU A 102 7.26 5.68 20.92
N ILE A 103 7.91 5.89 19.75
CA ILE A 103 8.58 4.85 18.95
C ILE A 103 10.09 5.11 18.93
N LEU A 104 10.80 4.53 19.90
CA LEU A 104 12.24 4.79 20.11
C LEU A 104 13.10 3.52 20.01
N ARG A 105 12.52 2.35 20.31
CA ARG A 105 13.25 1.08 20.36
C ARG A 105 12.91 0.17 19.17
N PRO A 106 13.86 -0.65 18.69
CA PRO A 106 13.61 -1.60 17.60
C PRO A 106 12.41 -2.53 17.83
N GLU A 107 12.17 -2.97 19.07
CA GLU A 107 11.04 -3.86 19.38
C GLU A 107 9.69 -3.16 19.18
N GLN A 108 9.65 -1.84 19.42
CA GLN A 108 8.45 -1.04 19.19
C GLN A 108 8.22 -0.84 17.69
N ILE A 109 9.29 -0.63 16.92
CA ILE A 109 9.22 -0.54 15.45
C ILE A 109 8.71 -1.87 14.87
N ASN A 110 9.26 -3.01 15.30
CA ASN A 110 8.84 -4.32 14.85
C ASN A 110 7.37 -4.61 15.19
N ALA A 111 6.87 -4.12 16.32
CA ALA A 111 5.48 -4.29 16.71
C ALA A 111 4.49 -3.51 15.81
N LEU A 112 4.96 -2.53 15.02
CA LEU A 112 4.14 -1.80 14.06
C LEU A 112 3.91 -2.61 12.77
N PHE A 113 4.72 -3.63 12.49
CA PHE A 113 4.52 -4.54 11.34
C PHE A 113 3.46 -5.61 11.67
N ASP A 114 2.24 -5.16 11.94
CA ASP A 114 1.14 -6.00 12.36
C ASP A 114 -0.07 -5.91 11.42
N ALA A 115 -1.05 -6.80 11.58
CA ALA A 115 -2.23 -6.81 10.73
C ALA A 115 -3.03 -5.49 10.76
N ILE A 116 -2.91 -4.69 11.82
CA ILE A 116 -3.61 -3.41 11.93
C ILE A 116 -2.99 -2.41 10.96
N THR A 117 -1.67 -2.22 10.98
CA THR A 117 -0.96 -1.30 10.07
C THR A 117 -1.29 -1.55 8.60
N TYR A 118 -1.37 -2.82 8.20
CA TYR A 118 -1.67 -3.23 6.83
C TYR A 118 -3.17 -3.12 6.53
N SER A 119 -4.00 -3.95 7.19
CA SER A 119 -5.42 -4.10 6.84
C SER A 119 -6.25 -2.86 7.17
N LYS A 120 -6.03 -2.25 8.35
CA LYS A 120 -6.76 -1.04 8.74
C LYS A 120 -6.27 0.17 7.94
N GLY A 121 -4.96 0.25 7.65
CA GLY A 121 -4.41 1.28 6.77
C GLY A 121 -5.08 1.26 5.39
N ALA A 122 -5.13 0.08 4.77
CA ALA A 122 -5.78 -0.10 3.48
C ALA A 122 -7.30 0.16 3.51
N ALA A 123 -7.99 -0.28 4.55
CA ALA A 123 -9.43 -0.03 4.73
C ALA A 123 -9.74 1.48 4.84
N VAL A 124 -8.92 2.24 5.58
CA VAL A 124 -9.07 3.70 5.71
C VAL A 124 -8.82 4.40 4.37
N LEU A 125 -7.81 3.98 3.61
CA LEU A 125 -7.52 4.52 2.28
C LEU A 125 -8.64 4.24 1.29
N ARG A 126 -9.20 3.03 1.29
CA ARG A 126 -10.39 2.68 0.50
C ARG A 126 -11.57 3.56 0.87
N MET A 127 -11.90 3.66 2.16
CA MET A 127 -13.00 4.50 2.64
C MET A 127 -12.83 5.95 2.20
N LEU A 128 -11.61 6.47 2.28
CA LEU A 128 -11.31 7.83 1.85
C LEU A 128 -11.47 8.00 0.33
N SER A 129 -10.95 7.06 -0.46
CA SER A 129 -11.09 7.04 -1.92
C SER A 129 -12.57 7.01 -2.34
N GLU A 130 -13.39 6.19 -1.67
CA GLU A 130 -14.85 6.16 -1.90
C GLU A 130 -15.51 7.49 -1.48
N PHE A 131 -15.13 8.06 -0.34
CA PHE A 131 -15.73 9.28 0.20
C PHE A 131 -15.46 10.53 -0.66
N ILE A 132 -14.21 10.74 -1.11
CA ILE A 132 -13.86 11.90 -1.95
C ILE A 132 -13.96 11.62 -3.44
N THR A 133 -14.31 10.39 -3.82
CA THR A 133 -14.26 9.80 -5.17
C THR A 133 -12.84 9.48 -5.66
N GLU A 134 -12.74 8.35 -6.37
CA GLU A 134 -11.47 7.82 -6.88
C GLU A 134 -10.72 8.82 -7.77
N LYS A 135 -11.45 9.61 -8.58
CA LYS A 135 -10.84 10.62 -9.46
C LYS A 135 -10.12 11.71 -8.67
N VAL A 136 -10.72 12.18 -7.57
CA VAL A 136 -10.13 13.20 -6.70
C VAL A 136 -8.98 12.60 -5.91
N PHE A 137 -9.17 11.39 -5.39
CA PHE A 137 -8.16 10.65 -4.65
C PHE A 137 -6.91 10.42 -5.49
N SER A 138 -7.05 9.84 -6.69
CA SER A 138 -5.96 9.60 -7.63
C SER A 138 -5.21 10.88 -8.01
N LYS A 139 -5.93 11.97 -8.31
CA LYS A 139 -5.31 13.27 -8.60
C LYS A 139 -4.57 13.82 -7.39
N GLY A 140 -5.13 13.71 -6.19
CA GLY A 140 -4.46 14.12 -4.95
C GLY A 140 -3.18 13.33 -4.68
N LEU A 141 -3.22 12.00 -4.83
CA LEU A 141 -2.03 11.14 -4.75
C LEU A 141 -0.95 11.55 -5.76
N HIS A 142 -1.33 11.83 -6.99
CA HIS A 142 -0.39 12.28 -8.01
C HIS A 142 0.32 13.58 -7.60
N THR A 143 -0.43 14.57 -7.09
CA THR A 143 0.18 15.82 -6.60
C THR A 143 1.10 15.61 -5.40
N TYR A 144 0.72 14.70 -4.49
CA TYR A 144 1.51 14.35 -3.31
C TYR A 144 2.84 13.69 -3.73
N LEU A 145 2.77 12.65 -4.58
CA LEU A 145 3.95 11.95 -5.07
C LEU A 145 4.90 12.87 -5.84
N ASP A 146 4.38 13.73 -6.73
CA ASP A 146 5.25 14.63 -7.50
C ASP A 146 5.93 15.70 -6.63
N THR A 147 5.23 16.19 -5.60
CA THR A 147 5.75 17.22 -4.67
C THR A 147 6.83 16.67 -3.75
N PHE A 148 6.65 15.43 -3.28
CA PHE A 148 7.49 14.80 -2.27
C PHE A 148 8.41 13.70 -2.80
N LYS A 149 8.49 13.48 -4.11
CA LYS A 149 9.46 12.56 -4.70
C LYS A 149 10.86 12.80 -4.15
N TYR A 150 11.51 11.72 -3.73
CA TYR A 150 12.83 11.69 -3.10
C TYR A 150 12.92 12.44 -1.76
N LYS A 151 11.80 12.57 -1.04
CA LYS A 151 11.71 13.22 0.27
C LYS A 151 10.92 12.38 1.25
N ASN A 152 10.97 12.81 2.51
CA ASN A 152 10.18 12.25 3.58
C ASN A 152 8.92 13.07 3.86
N THR A 153 7.85 12.40 4.27
CA THR A 153 6.55 13.02 4.61
C THR A 153 5.97 12.49 5.91
N VAL A 154 5.01 13.22 6.46
CA VAL A 154 4.09 12.76 7.50
C VAL A 154 2.68 12.61 6.93
N TYR A 155 1.79 11.89 7.61
CA TYR A 155 0.42 11.66 7.11
C TYR A 155 -0.36 12.97 6.79
N LYS A 156 -0.04 14.08 7.48
CA LYS A 156 -0.68 15.39 7.24
C LYS A 156 -0.37 15.94 5.85
N ASP A 157 0.79 15.62 5.29
CA ASP A 157 1.17 16.06 3.95
C ASP A 157 0.23 15.45 2.91
N LEU A 158 -0.10 14.16 3.05
CA LEU A 158 -1.11 13.51 2.21
C LEU A 158 -2.47 14.21 2.34
N TRP A 159 -2.94 14.46 3.56
CA TRP A 159 -4.22 15.14 3.80
C TRP A 159 -4.28 16.52 3.15
N ASN A 160 -3.20 17.30 3.22
CA ASN A 160 -3.13 18.61 2.59
C ASN A 160 -3.30 18.52 1.07
N HIS A 161 -2.67 17.52 0.43
CA HIS A 161 -2.78 17.32 -1.01
C HIS A 161 -4.17 16.83 -1.44
N LEU A 162 -4.78 15.90 -0.69
CA LEU A 162 -6.14 15.46 -0.96
C LEU A 162 -7.15 16.61 -0.77
N GLN A 163 -6.99 17.41 0.28
CA GLN A 163 -7.82 18.57 0.57
C GLN A 163 -7.70 19.63 -0.52
N MET A 164 -6.48 19.97 -0.94
CA MET A 164 -6.21 20.93 -2.02
C MET A 164 -6.93 20.56 -3.31
N VAL A 165 -6.91 19.27 -3.69
CA VAL A 165 -7.60 18.82 -4.91
C VAL A 165 -9.11 18.82 -4.71
N SER A 166 -9.60 18.38 -3.55
CA SER A 166 -11.03 18.41 -3.21
C SER A 166 -11.62 19.82 -3.28
N ASP A 167 -10.90 20.82 -2.76
CA ASP A 167 -11.34 22.21 -2.79
C ASP A 167 -11.27 22.82 -4.19
N SER A 168 -10.40 22.33 -5.07
CA SER A 168 -10.32 22.81 -6.46
C SER A 168 -11.50 22.39 -7.36
N ILE A 169 -12.37 21.49 -6.86
CA ILE A 169 -13.48 20.90 -7.61
C ILE A 169 -14.84 21.44 -7.12
N LYS A 170 -14.84 22.18 -6.00
CA LYS A 170 -16.01 22.95 -5.52
C LYS A 170 -16.12 24.28 -6.27
#